data_AF-A0A945M3Y9-F1
#
_entry.id   AF-A0A945M3Y9-F1
#
_cell.length_a   1.000
_cell.length_b   1.000
_cell.length_c   1.000
_cell.angle_alpha   90.00
_cell.angle_beta   90.00
_cell.angle_gamma   90.00
#
_symmetry.space_group_name_H-M   'P 1'
#
loop_
_entity.id
_entity.type
_entity.pdbx_description
1 polymer ?
#
loop_
_entity_poly.entity_id
_entity_poly.type
_entity_poly.pdbx_seq_one_letter_code
_entity_poly.pdbx_strand_id
1 'polypeptide(L)'
;MSTHGLEPIDSKFVPRFAQIATFMRAAFREKAEGLDIALYGVPLDWGSSNRDGARQGPAQMREMSRLIRQTHFVTKMQPFKECRIADMGDAAVNPLDLMGSYDSIQNFVAEIVDSGALPLGVGGDHSITLPILRAVAAKHGPLGLLQFDSHPDTHDELLGHRYNHATCFRRGIE
;
A
#
# COMPACT_ATOMS: atom_id res chain seq x y z
N MET A 1 19.12 13.24 7.96
CA MET A 1 19.32 11.93 8.64
C MET A 1 19.92 10.97 7.63
N SER A 2 20.75 10.00 8.05
CA SER A 2 21.45 9.12 7.11
C SER A 2 20.50 8.08 6.49
N THR A 3 20.46 7.98 5.16
CA THR A 3 19.67 6.98 4.40
C THR A 3 20.46 5.70 4.10
N HIS A 4 21.62 5.52 4.74
CA HIS A 4 22.60 4.53 4.35
C HIS A 4 22.06 3.10 4.47
N GLY A 5 22.13 2.31 3.40
CA GLY A 5 21.64 0.94 3.33
C GLY A 5 20.18 0.79 2.92
N LEU A 6 19.51 1.88 2.53
CA LEU A 6 18.14 1.88 1.98
C LEU A 6 18.08 2.41 0.55
N GLU A 7 19.24 2.64 -0.07
CA GLU A 7 19.31 3.13 -1.44
C GLU A 7 18.77 2.08 -2.42
N PRO A 8 17.97 2.48 -3.43
CA PRO A 8 17.55 1.57 -4.48
C PRO A 8 18.75 1.01 -5.25
N ILE A 9 18.61 -0.20 -5.78
CA ILE A 9 19.68 -0.85 -6.56
C ILE A 9 20.17 0.07 -7.70
N ASP A 10 21.47 0.36 -7.71
CA ASP A 10 22.07 1.27 -8.68
C ASP A 10 22.00 0.68 -10.09
N SER A 11 21.25 1.38 -10.95
CA SER A 11 21.03 0.98 -12.34
C SER A 11 22.26 1.19 -13.24
N LYS A 12 23.32 1.85 -12.75
CA LYS A 12 24.61 1.93 -13.43
C LYS A 12 25.36 0.58 -13.43
N PHE A 13 25.17 -0.21 -12.38
CA PHE A 13 25.88 -1.48 -12.18
C PHE A 13 24.99 -2.70 -12.37
N VAL A 14 23.70 -2.58 -12.08
CA VAL A 14 22.74 -3.68 -12.21
C VAL A 14 21.62 -3.30 -13.17
N PRO A 15 21.47 -4.01 -14.31
CA PRO A 15 20.43 -3.71 -15.28
C PRO A 15 19.05 -3.88 -14.66
N ARG A 16 18.07 -3.11 -15.16
CA ARG A 16 16.74 -3.02 -14.54
C ARG A 16 16.00 -4.34 -14.49
N PHE A 17 16.22 -5.24 -15.44
CA PHE A 17 15.59 -6.57 -15.51
C PHE A 17 16.20 -7.61 -14.54
N ALA A 18 17.28 -7.28 -13.80
CA ALA A 18 17.96 -8.19 -12.89
C ALA A 18 17.68 -7.87 -11.41
N GLN A 19 17.92 -8.88 -10.54
CA GLN A 19 17.63 -8.90 -9.10
C GLN A 19 16.14 -9.03 -8.75
N ILE A 20 15.87 -9.24 -7.45
CA ILE A 20 14.53 -9.37 -6.86
C ILE A 20 13.72 -8.10 -7.14
N ALA A 21 12.46 -8.27 -7.53
CA ALA A 21 11.54 -7.17 -7.80
C ALA A 21 10.87 -6.70 -6.51
N THR A 22 11.44 -5.68 -5.87
CA THR A 22 10.78 -4.85 -4.83
C THR A 22 10.26 -3.55 -5.45
N PHE A 23 9.35 -2.85 -4.77
CA PHE A 23 8.87 -1.55 -5.20
C PHE A 23 10.05 -0.59 -5.39
N MET A 24 10.12 0.01 -6.59
CA MET A 24 11.18 0.94 -7.00
C MET A 24 12.60 0.39 -6.87
N ARG A 25 12.78 -0.94 -6.77
CA ARG A 25 14.05 -1.61 -6.41
C ARG A 25 14.60 -1.16 -5.06
N ALA A 26 13.73 -0.77 -4.13
CA ALA A 26 14.08 -0.38 -2.76
C ALA A 26 14.59 -1.58 -1.96
N ALA A 27 15.29 -1.32 -0.86
CA ALA A 27 15.66 -2.35 0.09
C ALA A 27 14.41 -3.00 0.69
N PHE A 28 14.47 -4.31 0.95
CA PHE A 28 13.43 -5.03 1.67
C PHE A 28 13.66 -4.92 3.19
N ARG A 29 12.58 -4.69 3.95
CA ARG A 29 12.60 -4.66 5.41
C ARG A 29 11.35 -5.34 5.95
N GLU A 30 11.50 -6.28 6.88
CA GLU A 30 10.36 -6.92 7.55
C GLU A 30 9.65 -5.99 8.54
N LYS A 31 10.31 -4.88 8.91
CA LYS A 31 9.98 -4.06 10.07
C LYS A 31 10.04 -2.58 9.72
N ALA A 32 9.07 -1.81 10.23
CA ALA A 32 8.88 -0.41 9.89
C ALA A 32 9.77 0.55 10.70
N GLU A 33 10.40 0.08 11.77
CA GLU A 33 11.17 0.92 12.69
C GLU A 33 12.33 1.61 11.98
N GLY A 34 12.35 2.94 12.13
CA GLY A 34 13.37 3.77 11.50
C GLY A 34 13.15 4.02 10.01
N LEU A 35 11.99 3.68 9.46
CA LEU A 35 11.55 4.17 8.16
C LEU A 35 10.80 5.49 8.31
N ASP A 36 10.88 6.34 7.29
CA ASP A 36 10.00 7.51 7.15
C ASP A 36 8.80 7.17 6.26
N ILE A 37 8.98 6.28 5.28
CA ILE A 37 7.92 5.79 4.38
C ILE A 37 8.07 4.27 4.22
N ALA A 38 6.98 3.54 4.46
CA ALA A 38 6.91 2.10 4.22
C ALA A 38 6.09 1.82 2.96
N LEU A 39 6.72 1.23 1.95
CA LEU A 39 6.05 0.73 0.74
C LEU A 39 5.53 -0.67 1.03
N TYR A 40 4.27 -0.97 0.69
CA TYR A 40 3.72 -2.30 0.89
C TYR A 40 2.63 -2.63 -0.13
N GLY A 41 2.31 -3.91 -0.28
CA GLY A 41 1.20 -4.38 -1.09
C GLY A 41 0.05 -4.95 -0.25
N VAL A 42 -1.16 -4.94 -0.81
CA VAL A 42 -2.33 -5.61 -0.21
C VAL A 42 -3.05 -6.45 -1.28
N PRO A 43 -2.66 -7.73 -1.49
CA PRO A 43 -3.14 -8.53 -2.62
C PRO A 43 -4.53 -9.16 -2.37
N LEU A 44 -5.56 -8.32 -2.17
CA LEU A 44 -6.94 -8.75 -1.93
C LEU A 44 -7.91 -8.15 -2.97
N ASP A 45 -8.81 -8.95 -3.52
CA ASP A 45 -9.86 -8.50 -4.45
C ASP A 45 -11.23 -9.15 -4.19
N TRP A 46 -11.48 -9.57 -2.95
CA TRP A 46 -12.71 -10.24 -2.55
C TRP A 46 -13.93 -9.31 -2.51
N GLY A 47 -13.69 -8.00 -2.39
CA GLY A 47 -14.73 -6.99 -2.43
C GLY A 47 -15.22 -6.69 -3.85
N SER A 48 -14.57 -7.22 -4.89
CA SER A 48 -14.96 -7.08 -6.29
C SER A 48 -16.33 -7.72 -6.54
N SER A 49 -17.20 -7.00 -7.25
CA SER A 49 -18.53 -7.48 -7.63
C SER A 49 -18.64 -7.94 -9.08
N ASN A 50 -17.54 -7.91 -9.86
CA ASN A 50 -17.60 -8.23 -11.29
C ASN A 50 -16.35 -8.94 -11.81
N ARG A 51 -15.25 -8.20 -12.09
CA ARG A 51 -14.02 -8.76 -12.65
C ARG A 51 -12.92 -8.74 -11.61
N ASP A 52 -12.51 -9.92 -11.19
CA ASP A 52 -11.42 -10.10 -10.24
C ASP A 52 -10.06 -10.01 -10.94
N GLY A 53 -8.99 -10.00 -10.15
CA GLY A 53 -7.60 -9.96 -10.62
C GLY A 53 -6.75 -8.90 -9.92
N ALA A 54 -7.37 -7.97 -9.19
CA ALA A 54 -6.64 -6.92 -8.48
C ALA A 54 -5.69 -7.49 -7.41
N ARG A 55 -5.90 -8.72 -6.92
CA ARG A 55 -4.96 -9.43 -6.04
C ARG A 55 -3.55 -9.60 -6.63
N GLN A 56 -3.40 -9.54 -7.96
CA GLN A 56 -2.11 -9.62 -8.66
C GLN A 56 -1.44 -8.24 -8.84
N GLY A 57 -2.15 -7.16 -8.52
CA GLY A 57 -1.73 -5.78 -8.70
C GLY A 57 -0.39 -5.44 -8.03
N PRO A 58 -0.20 -5.76 -6.72
CA PRO A 58 1.04 -5.41 -6.03
C PRO A 58 2.28 -6.04 -6.68
N ALA A 59 2.21 -7.34 -7.04
CA ALA A 59 3.31 -8.04 -7.68
C ALA A 59 3.67 -7.44 -9.05
N GLN A 60 2.67 -7.16 -9.88
CA GLN A 60 2.89 -6.54 -11.19
C GLN A 60 3.42 -5.11 -11.08
N MET A 61 2.95 -4.35 -10.09
CA MET A 61 3.44 -3.00 -9.83
C MET A 61 4.91 -3.00 -9.39
N ARG A 62 5.35 -3.97 -8.55
CA ARG A 62 6.77 -4.14 -8.24
C ARG A 62 7.60 -4.35 -9.51
N GLU A 63 7.17 -5.26 -10.39
CA GLU A 63 7.87 -5.52 -11.65
C GLU A 63 7.94 -4.28 -12.55
N MET A 64 6.82 -3.57 -12.74
CA MET A 64 6.78 -2.38 -13.59
C MET A 64 7.53 -1.19 -12.99
N SER A 65 7.60 -1.08 -11.66
CA SER A 65 8.31 0.00 -10.96
C SER A 65 9.81 0.02 -11.22
N ARG A 66 10.38 -1.09 -11.72
CA ARG A 66 11.81 -1.21 -12.09
C ARG A 66 12.25 -0.18 -13.13
N LEU A 67 11.32 0.39 -13.89
CA LEU A 67 11.59 1.41 -14.91
C LEU A 67 11.73 2.82 -14.34
N ILE A 68 11.23 3.06 -13.12
CA ILE A 68 11.23 4.39 -12.50
C ILE A 68 12.65 4.81 -12.10
N ARG A 69 12.94 6.11 -12.20
CA ARG A 69 14.23 6.71 -11.86
C ARG A 69 14.13 7.47 -10.53
N GLN A 70 15.26 7.71 -9.90
CA GLN A 70 15.33 8.27 -8.54
C GLN A 70 14.95 9.75 -8.45
N THR A 71 14.98 10.50 -9.55
CA THR A 71 14.71 11.95 -9.55
C THR A 71 13.42 12.25 -10.28
N HIS A 72 12.53 12.98 -9.61
CA HIS A 72 11.34 13.52 -10.26
C HIS A 72 11.72 14.61 -11.27
N PHE A 73 11.29 14.49 -12.52
CA PHE A 73 11.81 15.33 -13.61
C PHE A 73 11.40 16.81 -13.53
N VAL A 74 10.24 17.13 -12.94
CA VAL A 74 9.77 18.53 -12.74
C VAL A 74 10.36 19.12 -11.46
N THR A 75 9.94 18.61 -10.31
CA THR A 75 10.30 19.13 -8.97
C THR A 75 11.76 18.89 -8.56
N LYS A 76 12.48 18.01 -9.26
CA LYS A 76 13.87 17.60 -8.95
C LYS A 76 14.06 16.87 -7.62
N MET A 77 12.97 16.56 -6.91
CA MET A 77 12.98 15.78 -5.67
C MET A 77 13.58 14.39 -5.90
N GLN A 78 14.37 13.93 -4.92
CA GLN A 78 14.93 12.58 -4.87
C GLN A 78 14.50 11.90 -3.57
N PRO A 79 13.33 11.22 -3.54
CA PRO A 79 12.73 10.72 -2.29
C PRO A 79 13.67 9.85 -1.45
N PHE A 80 14.41 8.94 -2.09
CA PHE A 80 15.36 8.04 -1.41
C PHE A 80 16.63 8.71 -0.88
N LYS A 81 16.86 10.00 -1.17
CA LYS A 81 17.93 10.79 -0.53
C LYS A 81 17.44 11.56 0.70
N GLU A 82 16.16 11.91 0.71
CA GLU A 82 15.56 12.73 1.77
C GLU A 82 14.91 11.87 2.86
N CYS A 83 14.40 10.70 2.49
CA CYS A 83 13.63 9.81 3.37
C CYS A 83 14.22 8.40 3.40
N ARG A 84 14.05 7.72 4.54
CA ARG A 84 14.32 6.29 4.74
C ARG A 84 13.12 5.51 4.23
N ILE A 85 13.24 4.93 3.04
CA ILE A 85 12.15 4.24 2.34
C ILE A 85 12.53 2.77 2.11
N ALA A 86 11.64 1.85 2.41
CA ALA A 86 11.83 0.41 2.14
C ALA A 86 10.53 -0.25 1.68
N ASP A 87 10.66 -1.38 0.97
CA ASP A 87 9.55 -2.30 0.68
C ASP A 87 9.38 -3.27 1.85
N MET A 88 8.18 -3.32 2.41
CA MET A 88 7.82 -4.18 3.53
C MET A 88 7.13 -5.49 3.10
N GLY A 89 7.10 -5.76 1.80
CA GLY A 89 6.36 -6.91 1.28
C GLY A 89 4.86 -6.63 1.30
N ASP A 90 4.08 -7.67 1.59
CA ASP A 90 2.63 -7.62 1.48
C ASP A 90 1.98 -7.83 2.84
N ALA A 91 0.87 -7.12 3.09
CA ALA A 91 0.00 -7.43 4.19
C ALA A 91 -0.55 -8.85 4.03
N ALA A 92 -0.60 -9.61 5.12
CA ALA A 92 -1.18 -10.94 5.11
C ALA A 92 -2.68 -10.87 4.77
N VAL A 93 -3.12 -11.73 3.86
CA VAL A 93 -4.52 -11.84 3.44
C VAL A 93 -4.95 -13.29 3.45
N ASN A 94 -6.20 -13.55 3.81
CA ASN A 94 -6.83 -14.86 3.74
C ASN A 94 -7.88 -14.85 2.61
N PRO A 95 -7.62 -15.52 1.47
CA PRO A 95 -8.55 -15.52 0.34
C PRO A 95 -9.87 -16.27 0.61
N LEU A 96 -10.03 -16.87 1.80
CA LEU A 96 -11.23 -17.57 2.25
C LEU A 96 -11.96 -16.84 3.39
N ASP A 97 -11.40 -15.74 3.90
CA ASP A 97 -11.97 -14.98 5.01
C ASP A 97 -11.72 -13.48 4.83
N LEU A 98 -12.76 -12.75 4.41
CA LEU A 98 -12.70 -11.31 4.22
C LEU A 98 -12.43 -10.57 5.53
N MET A 99 -13.13 -10.94 6.61
CA MET A 99 -13.03 -10.22 7.87
C MET A 99 -11.67 -10.47 8.53
N GLY A 100 -11.20 -11.72 8.53
CA GLY A 100 -9.83 -12.03 8.97
C GLY A 100 -8.76 -11.36 8.11
N SER A 101 -9.01 -11.16 6.81
CA SER A 101 -8.13 -10.34 5.96
C SER A 101 -8.13 -8.87 6.38
N TYR A 102 -9.30 -8.31 6.69
CA TYR A 102 -9.39 -6.92 7.16
C TYR A 102 -8.63 -6.73 8.47
N ASP A 103 -8.77 -7.65 9.43
CA ASP A 103 -8.03 -7.60 10.68
C ASP A 103 -6.52 -7.68 10.44
N SER A 104 -6.07 -8.59 9.56
CA SER A 104 -4.66 -8.73 9.20
C SER A 104 -4.09 -7.48 8.53
N ILE A 105 -4.83 -6.87 7.59
CA ILE A 105 -4.43 -5.63 6.92
C ILE A 105 -4.36 -4.48 7.92
N GLN A 106 -5.37 -4.34 8.77
CA GLN A 106 -5.42 -3.29 9.78
C GLN A 106 -4.23 -3.39 10.74
N ASN A 107 -3.91 -4.59 11.23
CA ASN A 107 -2.78 -4.81 12.15
C ASN A 107 -1.44 -4.50 11.47
N PHE A 108 -1.25 -4.93 10.22
CA PHE A 108 -0.03 -4.65 9.47
C PHE A 108 0.18 -3.14 9.27
N VAL A 109 -0.87 -2.40 8.90
CA VAL A 109 -0.79 -0.95 8.73
C VAL A 109 -0.63 -0.23 10.07
N ALA A 110 -1.27 -0.73 11.14
CA ALA A 110 -1.09 -0.19 12.47
C ALA A 110 0.37 -0.27 12.92
N GLU A 111 1.07 -1.39 12.67
CA GLU A 111 2.51 -1.51 12.97
C GLU A 111 3.35 -0.44 12.26
N ILE A 112 3.08 -0.19 10.97
CA ILE A 112 3.75 0.86 10.19
C ILE A 112 3.48 2.24 10.79
N VAL A 113 2.22 2.54 11.04
CA VAL A 113 1.77 3.84 11.54
C VAL A 113 2.32 4.07 12.95
N ASP A 114 2.34 3.03 13.79
CA ASP A 114 2.84 3.07 15.17
C ASP A 114 4.35 3.30 15.24
N SER A 115 5.13 2.77 14.29
CA SER A 115 6.57 3.05 14.17
C SER A 115 6.88 4.53 13.83
N GLY A 116 5.87 5.27 13.37
CA GLY A 116 5.98 6.66 12.92
C GLY A 116 6.24 6.81 11.42
N ALA A 117 6.30 5.70 10.67
CA ALA A 117 6.42 5.72 9.22
C ALA A 117 5.08 6.03 8.53
N LEU A 118 5.16 6.65 7.36
CA LEU A 118 3.99 6.86 6.50
C LEU A 118 3.69 5.59 5.67
N PRO A 119 2.48 5.03 5.76
CA PRO A 119 2.09 3.89 4.93
C PRO A 119 1.81 4.33 3.48
N LEU A 120 2.52 3.74 2.52
CA LEU A 120 2.25 3.89 1.08
C LEU A 120 1.97 2.52 0.45
N GLY A 121 0.68 2.21 0.35
CA GLY A 121 0.20 0.90 -0.10
C GLY A 121 -0.14 0.85 -1.59
N VAL A 122 0.11 -0.29 -2.21
CA VAL A 122 -0.43 -0.67 -3.52
C VAL A 122 -1.48 -1.74 -3.31
N GLY A 123 -2.70 -1.47 -3.76
CA GLY A 123 -3.82 -2.34 -3.50
C GLY A 123 -3.94 -3.55 -4.42
N GLY A 124 -4.85 -4.39 -3.99
CA GLY A 124 -5.90 -4.93 -4.84
C GLY A 124 -7.12 -3.99 -4.85
N ASP A 125 -8.33 -4.52 -4.69
CA ASP A 125 -9.57 -3.73 -4.86
C ASP A 125 -9.78 -2.65 -3.80
N HIS A 126 -10.77 -1.77 -3.98
CA HIS A 126 -10.98 -0.62 -3.12
C HIS A 126 -11.41 -0.98 -1.69
N SER A 127 -11.84 -2.22 -1.45
CA SER A 127 -12.34 -2.67 -0.15
C SER A 127 -11.25 -2.73 0.92
N ILE A 128 -9.97 -2.88 0.50
CA ILE A 128 -8.81 -2.83 1.40
C ILE A 128 -8.66 -1.48 2.11
N THR A 129 -9.28 -0.43 1.59
CA THR A 129 -9.12 0.92 2.11
C THR A 129 -9.76 1.06 3.49
N LEU A 130 -10.84 0.31 3.76
CA LEU A 130 -11.51 0.36 5.06
C LEU A 130 -10.57 -0.05 6.22
N PRO A 131 -9.92 -1.24 6.22
CA PRO A 131 -8.98 -1.59 7.29
C PRO A 131 -7.75 -0.66 7.35
N ILE A 132 -7.28 -0.12 6.21
CA ILE A 132 -6.20 0.88 6.18
C ILE A 132 -6.64 2.16 6.92
N LEU A 133 -7.82 2.69 6.60
CA LEU A 133 -8.36 3.90 7.25
C LEU A 133 -8.55 3.69 8.74
N ARG A 134 -9.06 2.51 9.17
CA ARG A 134 -9.20 2.18 10.59
C ARG A 134 -7.86 2.22 11.33
N ALA A 135 -6.80 1.65 10.75
CA ALA A 135 -5.47 1.66 11.34
C ALA A 135 -4.92 3.09 11.50
N VAL A 136 -5.02 3.91 10.44
CA VAL A 136 -4.51 5.29 10.45
C VAL A 136 -5.34 6.17 11.41
N ALA A 137 -6.66 6.04 11.37
CA ALA A 137 -7.56 6.82 12.22
C ALA A 137 -7.44 6.44 13.71
N ALA A 138 -7.10 5.20 14.04
CA ALA A 138 -6.86 4.80 15.42
C ALA A 138 -5.72 5.61 16.08
N LYS A 139 -4.69 5.99 15.31
CA LYS A 139 -3.59 6.84 15.81
C LYS A 139 -3.85 8.33 15.68
N HIS A 140 -4.48 8.76 14.59
CA HIS A 140 -4.57 10.18 14.23
C HIS A 140 -5.95 10.83 14.41
N GLY A 141 -6.98 10.04 14.76
CA GLY A 141 -8.37 10.49 14.79
C GLY A 141 -8.99 10.56 13.38
N PRO A 142 -10.15 11.23 13.24
CA PRO A 142 -10.84 11.37 11.95
C PRO A 142 -9.95 11.99 10.86
N LEU A 143 -10.04 11.46 9.64
CA LEU A 143 -9.17 11.80 8.53
C LEU A 143 -9.90 12.66 7.49
N GLY A 144 -9.17 13.58 6.86
CA GLY A 144 -9.57 14.16 5.59
C GLY A 144 -9.20 13.21 4.45
N LEU A 145 -10.04 13.12 3.42
CA LEU A 145 -9.84 12.23 2.28
C LEU A 145 -9.83 13.01 0.96
N LEU A 146 -8.83 12.75 0.12
CA LEU A 146 -8.81 13.14 -1.29
C LEU A 146 -8.87 11.85 -2.12
N GLN A 147 -10.02 11.61 -2.75
CA GLN A 147 -10.31 10.40 -3.52
C GLN A 147 -10.37 10.72 -5.01
N PHE A 148 -9.65 9.94 -5.81
CA PHE A 148 -9.71 9.98 -7.26
C PHE A 148 -10.29 8.66 -7.74
N ASP A 149 -11.55 8.68 -8.15
CA ASP A 149 -12.25 7.49 -8.60
C ASP A 149 -13.38 7.90 -9.56
N SER A 150 -13.80 6.97 -10.42
CA SER A 150 -15.01 7.10 -11.22
C SER A 150 -16.28 6.82 -10.41
N HIS A 151 -16.16 6.19 -9.25
CA HIS A 151 -17.27 5.82 -8.37
C HIS A 151 -17.09 6.45 -6.97
N PRO A 152 -18.19 6.75 -6.26
CA PRO A 152 -18.09 7.32 -4.93
C PRO A 152 -17.69 6.29 -3.87
N ASP A 153 -18.02 5.01 -4.07
CA ASP A 153 -17.76 3.91 -3.12
C ASP A 153 -18.34 4.12 -1.72
N THR A 154 -19.50 4.77 -1.68
CA THR A 154 -20.29 5.11 -0.48
C THR A 154 -21.68 4.45 -0.45
N HIS A 155 -21.88 3.34 -1.16
CA HIS A 155 -23.14 2.60 -1.05
C HIS A 155 -23.31 2.06 0.38
N ASP A 156 -24.57 1.79 0.78
CA ASP A 156 -24.81 1.04 2.01
C ASP A 156 -24.48 -0.44 1.79
N GLU A 157 -25.18 -1.04 0.86
CA GLU A 157 -25.04 -2.45 0.55
C GLU A 157 -24.97 -2.63 -0.95
N LEU A 158 -24.23 -3.66 -1.36
CA LEU A 158 -24.23 -4.16 -2.71
C LEU A 158 -24.53 -5.65 -2.64
N LEU A 159 -25.58 -6.09 -3.35
CA LEU A 159 -26.05 -7.48 -3.36
C LEU A 159 -26.32 -8.06 -1.95
N GLY A 160 -26.75 -7.22 -1.00
CA GLY A 160 -27.01 -7.64 0.39
C GLY A 160 -25.77 -7.74 1.28
N HIS A 161 -24.61 -7.25 0.81
CA HIS A 161 -23.36 -7.26 1.56
C HIS A 161 -22.89 -5.84 1.89
N ARG A 162 -22.49 -5.63 3.16
CA ARG A 162 -22.04 -4.33 3.71
C ARG A 162 -20.55 -4.04 3.57
N TYR A 163 -19.73 -5.04 3.24
CA TYR A 163 -18.27 -4.94 3.14
C TYR A 163 -17.82 -5.39 1.76
N ASN A 164 -17.49 -4.44 0.90
CA ASN A 164 -17.05 -4.65 -0.48
C ASN A 164 -16.41 -3.35 -1.02
N HIS A 165 -15.94 -3.39 -2.26
CA HIS A 165 -15.26 -2.25 -2.90
C HIS A 165 -16.11 -0.98 -3.01
N ALA A 166 -17.43 -1.11 -3.14
CA ALA A 166 -18.35 0.01 -3.38
C ALA A 166 -18.94 0.64 -2.09
N THR A 167 -18.54 0.13 -0.92
CA THR A 167 -19.13 0.49 0.39
C THR A 167 -18.08 0.99 1.39
N CYS A 168 -16.80 0.88 1.07
CA CYS A 168 -15.70 1.07 2.01
C CYS A 168 -15.68 2.46 2.64
N PHE A 169 -15.98 3.53 1.89
CA PHE A 169 -15.95 4.89 2.44
C PHE A 169 -17.17 5.21 3.29
N ARG A 170 -18.34 4.64 2.98
CA ARG A 170 -19.49 4.79 3.89
C ARG A 170 -19.18 4.18 5.26
N ARG A 171 -18.55 3.00 5.29
CA ARG A 171 -18.09 2.36 6.52
C ARG A 171 -16.95 3.11 7.22
N GLY A 172 -16.19 3.91 6.48
CA GLY A 172 -15.15 4.77 7.06
C GLY A 172 -15.70 6.06 7.68
N ILE A 173 -16.90 6.50 7.26
CA ILE A 173 -17.60 7.67 7.80
C ILE A 173 -18.41 7.32 9.05
N GLU A 174 -19.05 6.14 9.06
CA GLU A 174 -19.81 5.59 10.20
C GLU A 174 -18.92 5.26 11.41
#